data_AF-A0A1H8UAX8-F1
#
_entry.id   AF-A0A1H8UAX8-F1
#
_cell.length_a   1.000
_cell.length_b   1.000
_cell.length_c   1.000
_cell.angle_alpha   90.00
_cell.angle_beta   90.00
_cell.angle_gamma   90.00
#
_symmetry.space_group_name_H-M   'P 1'
#
loop_
_entity.id
_entity.type
_entity.pdbx_description
1 polymer ?
#
loop_
_entity_poly.entity_id
_entity_poly.type
_entity_poly.pdbx_seq_one_letter_code
_entity_poly.pdbx_strand_id
1 'polypeptide(L)' 'MDFDTLLRAHHHLVADGGRLALVVAQRPMARILEITSVDTMIPLYPTVTQALNS' A
#
# COMPACT_ATOMS: atom_id res chain seq x y z
N MET A 1 -13.95 -4.22 -4.21
CA MET A 1 -12.61 -4.82 -4.31
C MET A 1 -12.13 -4.93 -2.89
N ASP A 2 -11.90 -6.15 -2.44
CA ASP A 2 -11.77 -6.44 -1.03
C ASP A 2 -10.30 -6.39 -0.65
N PHE A 3 -9.97 -6.05 0.60
CA PHE A 3 -8.58 -5.90 1.05
C PHE A 3 -7.73 -7.15 0.79
N ASP A 4 -8.32 -8.33 0.93
CA ASP A 4 -7.71 -9.64 0.65
C ASP A 4 -7.28 -9.80 -0.82
N THR A 5 -8.01 -9.17 -1.76
CA THR A 5 -7.62 -9.16 -3.19
C THR A 5 -6.38 -8.30 -3.41
N LEU A 6 -6.29 -7.15 -2.75
CA LEU A 6 -5.12 -6.27 -2.82
C LEU A 6 -3.88 -6.94 -2.23
N LEU A 7 -4.04 -7.64 -1.11
CA LEU A 7 -2.95 -8.35 -0.46
C LEU A 7 -2.43 -9.51 -1.33
N ARG A 8 -3.33 -10.28 -1.94
CA ARG A 8 -2.94 -11.32 -2.91
C ARG A 8 -2.17 -10.74 -4.10
N ALA A 9 -2.63 -9.62 -4.66
CA ALA A 9 -1.94 -8.94 -5.75
C ALA A 9 -0.55 -8.44 -5.33
N HIS A 10 -0.41 -7.90 -4.10
CA HIS A 10 0.87 -7.48 -3.55
C HIS A 10 1.84 -8.66 -3.46
N HIS A 11 1.42 -9.78 -2.86
CA HIS A 11 2.28 -10.96 -2.73
C HIS A 11 2.70 -11.53 -4.09
N HIS A 12 1.78 -11.57 -5.06
CA HIS A 12 2.10 -12.05 -6.40
C HIS A 12 3.13 -11.15 -7.10
N LEU A 13 2.92 -9.84 -7.07
CA LEU A 13 3.88 -8.87 -7.63
C LEU A 13 5.25 -8.95 -6.98
N VAL A 14 5.31 -9.08 -5.65
CA VAL A 14 6.58 -9.21 -4.91
C VAL A 14 7.30 -10.51 -5.29
N ALA A 15 6.57 -11.62 -5.44
CA ALA A 15 7.14 -12.90 -5.87
C ALA A 15 7.76 -12.81 -7.28
N ASP A 16 7.21 -11.96 -8.14
CA ASP A 16 7.70 -11.71 -9.50
C ASP A 16 8.79 -10.63 -9.57
N GLY A 17 9.27 -10.12 -8.41
CA GLY A 17 10.28 -9.05 -8.33
C GLY A 17 9.72 -7.64 -8.58
N GLY A 18 8.40 -7.50 -8.70
CA GLY A 18 7.69 -6.24 -8.77
C GLY A 18 7.44 -5.60 -7.39
N ARG A 19 6.81 -4.43 -7.40
CA ARG A 19 6.43 -3.70 -6.19
C ARG A 19 5.02 -3.15 -6.33
N LEU A 20 4.26 -3.19 -5.24
CA LEU A 20 2.96 -2.54 -5.11
C LEU A 20 3.00 -1.63 -3.88
N ALA A 21 2.54 -0.39 -4.06
CA ALA A 21 2.40 0.59 -3.00
C ALA A 21 1.04 1.29 -3.08
N LEU A 22 0.55 1.80 -1.96
CA LEU A 22 -0.69 2.57 -1.90
C LEU A 22 -0.37 4.04 -1.70
N VAL A 23 -1.07 4.90 -2.45
CA VAL A 23 -1.00 6.35 -2.28
C VAL A 23 -2.23 6.82 -1.53
N VAL A 24 -2.02 7.45 -0.38
CA VAL A 24 -3.08 7.88 0.52
C VAL A 24 -2.92 9.36 0.83
N ALA A 25 -3.56 10.20 0.01
CA ALA A 25 -3.45 11.66 0.14
C ALA A 25 -4.20 12.23 1.36
N GLN A 26 -5.20 11.51 1.87
CA GLN A 26 -6.06 12.00 2.95
C GLN A 26 -5.62 11.46 4.31
N ARG A 27 -5.32 12.38 5.25
CA ARG A 27 -4.88 12.03 6.62
C ARG A 27 -5.81 11.07 7.37
N PRO A 28 -7.16 11.23 7.35
CA PRO A 28 -8.04 10.30 8.05
C PRO A 28 -7.92 8.87 7.53
N MET A 29 -7.77 8.71 6.21
CA MET A 29 -7.63 7.39 5.59
C MET A 29 -6.28 6.76 5.88
N ALA A 30 -5.20 7.55 5.87
CA ALA A 30 -3.88 7.09 6.28
C ALA A 30 -3.91 6.56 7.72
N ARG A 31 -4.59 7.30 8.62
CA ARG A 31 -4.72 6.90 10.03
C ARG A 31 -5.49 5.58 10.20
N ILE A 32 -6.55 5.37 9.42
CA ILE A 32 -7.28 4.10 9.45
C ILE A 32 -6.37 2.95 9.04
N LEU A 33 -5.62 3.12 7.96
CA LEU A 33 -4.73 2.08 7.44
C LEU A 33 -3.60 1.73 8.42
N GLU A 34 -3.02 2.72 9.09
CA GLU A 34 -2.06 2.53 10.20
C GLU A 34 -2.68 1.77 11.38
N ILE A 35 -3.90 2.13 11.80
CA ILE A 35 -4.59 1.44 12.91
C ILE A 35 -4.86 -0.03 12.58
N THR A 36 -5.13 -0.32 11.31
CA THR A 36 -5.34 -1.68 10.81
C THR A 36 -4.04 -2.39 10.42
N SER A 37 -2.87 -1.79 10.70
CA SER A 37 -1.53 -2.31 10.38
C SER A 37 -1.30 -2.59 8.88
N VAL A 38 -2.10 -1.99 7.99
CA VAL A 38 -1.97 -2.20 6.55
C VAL A 38 -0.65 -1.63 6.03
N ASP A 39 -0.16 -0.57 6.66
CA ASP A 39 1.14 0.05 6.40
C ASP A 39 2.33 -0.91 6.59
N THR A 40 2.18 -1.91 7.45
CA THR A 40 3.19 -2.95 7.66
C THR A 40 3.16 -4.04 6.58
N MET A 41 2.06 -4.15 5.86
CA MET A 41 1.85 -5.17 4.82
C MET A 41 2.11 -4.61 3.42
N ILE A 42 1.68 -3.39 3.15
CA ILE A 42 1.85 -2.71 1.86
C ILE A 42 2.38 -1.29 2.13
N PRO A 43 3.48 -0.86 1.50
CA PRO A 43 4.01 0.49 1.66
C PRO A 43 2.96 1.56 1.36
N LEU A 44 2.82 2.54 2.27
CA LEU A 44 1.94 3.70 2.12
C LEU A 44 2.75 4.96 1.86
N TYR A 45 2.32 5.76 0.88
CA TYR A 45 2.92 7.06 0.58
C TYR A 45 1.86 8.14 0.50
N PRO A 46 2.16 9.39 0.89
CA PRO A 46 1.21 10.50 0.80
C PRO A 46 1.04 11.01 -0.64
N THR A 47 1.99 10.73 -1.55
CA THR A 47 1.92 11.15 -2.96
C THR A 47 2.47 10.08 -3.89
N VAL A 48 2.03 10.09 -5.15
CA VAL A 48 2.56 9.21 -6.21
C VAL A 48 4.05 9.43 -6.41
N THR A 49 4.51 10.69 -6.40
CA THR A 49 5.92 11.03 -6.56
C THR A 49 6.79 10.40 -5.47
N GLN A 50 6.32 10.37 -4.22
CA GLN A 50 7.06 9.71 -3.14
C GLN A 50 7.09 8.19 -3.32
N ALA A 51 6.00 7.59 -3.80
CA ALA A 51 5.95 6.15 -4.07
C ALA A 51 6.88 5.72 -5.22
N LEU A 52 7.06 6.57 -6.24
CA LEU A 52 7.94 6.27 -7.38
C LEU A 52 9.43 6.43 -7.07
N ASN A 53 9.76 7.22 -6.03
CA ASN A 53 11.14 7.53 -5.66
C ASN A 53 11.65 6.72 -4.45
N SER A 54 10.95 5.66 -4.05
CA SER A 54 11.26 4.82 -2.89
C SER A 54 12.06 3.55 -3.20
#